data_AF-A0A7J8PRF7-F1
#
_entry.id   AF-A0A7J8PRF7-F1
#
_cell.length_a   1.000
_cell.length_b   1.000
_cell.length_c   1.000
_cell.angle_alpha   90.00
_cell.angle_beta   90.00
_cell.angle_gamma   90.00
#
_symmetry.space_group_name_H-M   'P 1'
#
loop_
_entity.id
_entity.type
_entity.pdbx_description
1 polymer ?
#
loop_
_entity_poly.entity_id
_entity_poly.type
_entity_poly.pdbx_seq_one_letter_code
_entity_poly.pdbx_strand_id
1 'polypeptide(L)'
;ELTGIFYANNKPIFVNLLGPESGFNGRQGAYLKVKDRSHRLWTFWCSVRKTSYPKPVFSSGWLQFSHHYNLRIGDKITLRKQLKRDVSNGVQYKIEVQRKINLFGKDVWAHVL
;
A
#
# COMPACT_ATOMS: atom_id res chain seq x y z
N GLU A 1 -2.20 14.83 -2.19
CA GLU A 1 -2.10 13.37 -2.00
C GLU A 1 -1.45 13.11 -0.64
N LEU A 2 -1.90 12.13 0.16
CA LEU A 2 -1.19 11.73 1.37
C LEU A 2 -0.16 10.66 1.00
N THR A 3 1.08 11.09 0.79
CA THR A 3 2.21 10.20 0.51
C THR A 3 2.86 9.79 1.84
N GLY A 4 2.85 8.49 2.14
CA GLY A 4 3.55 7.93 3.30
C GLY A 4 4.78 7.13 2.88
N ILE A 5 5.86 7.25 3.65
CA ILE A 5 7.01 6.32 3.55
C ILE A 5 6.76 5.18 4.52
N PHE A 6 6.49 4.00 3.98
CA PHE A 6 6.38 2.73 4.71
C PHE A 6 7.73 2.03 4.69
N TYR A 7 7.95 1.04 5.56
CA TYR A 7 9.19 0.26 5.54
C TYR A 7 8.88 -1.22 5.37
N ALA A 8 9.61 -1.90 4.49
CA ALA A 8 9.59 -3.34 4.31
C ALA A 8 11.03 -3.85 4.38
N ASN A 9 11.31 -4.89 5.18
CA ASN A 9 12.66 -5.42 5.35
C ASN A 9 13.69 -4.33 5.71
N ASN A 10 13.32 -3.41 6.60
CA ASN A 10 14.09 -2.21 6.98
C ASN A 10 14.36 -1.19 5.85
N LYS A 11 13.67 -1.29 4.70
CA LYS A 11 13.85 -0.39 3.56
C LYS A 11 12.61 0.45 3.29
N PRO A 12 12.76 1.76 2.99
CA PRO A 12 11.62 2.62 2.71
C PRO A 12 10.94 2.26 1.39
N ILE A 13 9.61 2.23 1.40
CA ILE A 13 8.73 2.07 0.25
C ILE A 13 7.72 3.22 0.26
N PHE A 14 7.56 3.87 -0.88
CA PHE A 14 6.58 4.95 -1.04
C PHE A 14 5.20 4.36 -1.30
N VAL A 15 4.23 4.73 -0.46
CA VAL A 15 2.84 4.35 -0.66
C VAL A 15 1.99 5.62 -0.68
N ASN A 16 1.23 5.78 -1.76
CA ASN A 16 0.27 6.85 -1.88
C ASN A 16 -1.08 6.35 -1.34
N LEU A 17 -1.55 6.99 -0.27
CA LEU A 17 -2.90 6.81 0.26
C LEU A 17 -3.78 7.91 -0.33
N LEU A 18 -4.73 7.54 -1.19
CA LEU A 18 -5.73 8.49 -1.69
C LEU A 18 -6.98 8.43 -0.80
N GLY A 19 -7.10 9.39 0.13
CA GLY A 19 -8.31 9.62 0.93
C GLY A 19 -8.03 10.36 2.26
N PRO A 20 -8.86 11.35 2.69
CA PRO A 20 -8.58 12.19 3.88
C PRO A 20 -8.89 11.56 5.25
N GLU A 21 -9.29 10.29 5.32
CA GLU A 21 -9.69 9.66 6.57
C GLU A 21 -8.78 8.46 6.84
N SER A 22 -7.66 8.68 7.52
CA SER A 22 -6.98 7.62 8.27
C SER A 22 -7.92 7.17 9.40
N GLY A 23 -8.91 6.36 9.03
CA GLY A 23 -10.01 5.83 9.85
C GLY A 23 -9.56 4.88 10.97
N PHE A 24 -8.50 5.24 11.69
CA PHE A 24 -8.08 4.51 12.86
C PHE A 24 -8.96 4.79 14.08
N ASN A 25 -9.97 5.66 14.04
CA ASN A 25 -10.95 5.86 15.13
C ASN A 25 -10.32 5.86 16.55
N GLY A 26 -9.17 6.52 16.74
CA GLY A 26 -8.42 6.54 18.01
C GLY A 26 -7.62 5.27 18.37
N ARG A 27 -7.63 4.24 17.52
CA ARG A 27 -6.86 2.98 17.66
C ARG A 27 -5.44 3.15 17.12
N GLN A 28 -4.52 2.36 17.67
CA GLN A 28 -3.10 2.37 17.26
C GLN A 28 -2.87 1.78 15.86
N GLY A 29 -3.84 1.02 15.33
CA GLY A 29 -3.79 0.41 14.01
C GLY A 29 -5.10 -0.31 13.66
N ALA A 30 -5.16 -0.82 12.44
CA ALA A 30 -6.29 -1.59 11.90
C ALA A 30 -5.81 -2.55 10.80
N TYR A 31 -6.57 -3.63 10.60
CA TYR A 31 -6.41 -4.48 9.43
C TYR A 31 -7.00 -3.81 8.19
N LEU A 32 -6.19 -3.69 7.14
CA LEU A 32 -6.59 -3.22 5.82
C LEU A 32 -6.75 -4.41 4.89
N LYS A 33 -7.94 -4.59 4.34
CA LYS A 33 -8.22 -5.56 3.28
C LYS A 33 -8.06 -4.89 1.92
N VAL A 34 -7.14 -5.40 1.11
CA VAL A 34 -6.82 -4.87 -0.21
C VAL A 34 -6.98 -5.94 -1.28
N LYS A 35 -7.35 -5.53 -2.49
CA LYS A 35 -7.47 -6.40 -3.66
C LYS A 35 -6.50 -5.95 -4.75
N ASP A 36 -5.70 -6.86 -5.27
CA ASP A 36 -4.80 -6.59 -6.40
C ASP A 36 -5.54 -6.64 -7.76
N ARG A 37 -4.84 -6.35 -8.87
CA ARG A 37 -5.45 -6.43 -10.21
C ARG A 37 -5.77 -7.85 -10.66
N SER A 38 -5.16 -8.88 -10.05
CA SER A 38 -5.50 -10.29 -10.27
C SER A 38 -6.69 -10.74 -9.42
N HIS A 39 -7.38 -9.80 -8.76
CA HIS A 39 -8.50 -10.03 -7.87
C HIS A 39 -8.18 -10.84 -6.60
N ARG A 40 -6.91 -11.06 -6.29
CA ARG A 40 -6.50 -11.74 -5.06
C ARG A 40 -6.56 -10.76 -3.89
N LEU A 41 -7.02 -11.28 -2.75
CA LEU A 41 -7.21 -10.54 -1.52
C LEU A 41 -5.98 -10.66 -0.63
N TRP A 42 -5.55 -9.52 -0.10
CA TRP A 42 -4.47 -9.40 0.87
C TRP A 42 -4.98 -8.64 2.09
N THR A 43 -4.50 -9.02 3.27
CA THR A 43 -4.84 -8.35 4.52
C THR A 43 -3.55 -7.89 5.19
N PHE A 44 -3.47 -6.61 5.51
CA PHE A 44 -2.30 -6.01 6.15
C PHE A 44 -2.65 -5.43 7.51
N TRP A 45 -1.82 -5.63 8.53
CA TRP A 45 -1.90 -4.80 9.72
C TRP A 45 -1.23 -3.45 9.45
N CYS A 46 -2.01 -2.38 9.49
CA CYS A 46 -1.51 -1.00 9.39
C CYS A 46 -1.59 -0.32 10.76
N SER A 47 -0.49 0.27 11.21
CA SER A 47 -0.43 1.03 12.46
C SER A 47 0.25 2.37 12.26
N VAL A 48 -0.08 3.37 13.09
CA VAL A 48 0.60 4.66 13.08
C VAL A 48 1.60 4.71 14.25
N ARG A 49 2.85 5.10 13.97
CA ARG A 49 3.86 5.26 15.01
C ARG A 49 3.47 6.39 15.98
N LYS A 50 3.63 6.13 17.28
CA LYS A 50 3.46 7.11 18.36
C LYS A 50 4.76 7.88 18.60
N THR A 51 5.19 8.66 17.62
CA THR A 51 6.36 9.56 17.74
C THR A 51 5.98 10.98 17.32
N SER A 52 6.89 11.93 17.44
CA SER A 52 6.72 13.30 16.92
C SER A 52 6.40 13.36 15.42
N TYR A 53 6.61 12.25 14.69
CA TYR A 53 6.28 12.14 13.28
C TYR A 53 5.43 10.87 13.03
N PRO A 54 4.09 10.98 13.09
CA PRO A 54 3.18 9.84 12.96
C PRO A 54 3.22 9.25 11.54
N LYS A 55 4.05 8.23 11.33
CA LYS A 55 4.13 7.46 10.09
C LYS A 55 3.27 6.21 10.15
N PRO A 56 2.45 5.93 9.11
CA PRO A 56 1.82 4.63 8.96
C PRO A 56 2.85 3.55 8.62
N VAL A 57 2.61 2.33 9.10
CA VAL A 57 3.49 1.16 8.93
C VAL A 57 2.63 -0.06 8.64
N PHE A 58 2.95 -0.78 7.57
CA PHE A 58 2.44 -2.13 7.32
C PHE A 58 3.36 -3.17 7.92
N SER A 59 2.80 -4.20 8.53
CA SER A 59 3.57 -5.28 9.16
C SER A 59 3.04 -6.65 8.77
N SER A 60 2.06 -7.19 9.49
CA SER A 60 1.46 -8.49 9.18
C SER A 60 0.92 -8.52 7.75
N GLY A 61 1.17 -9.62 7.02
CA GLY A 61 0.77 -9.84 5.63
C GLY A 61 1.62 -9.10 4.58
N TRP A 62 2.32 -8.04 4.97
CA TRP A 62 3.07 -7.20 4.04
C TRP A 62 4.32 -7.88 3.48
N LEU A 63 5.05 -8.61 4.34
CA LEU A 63 6.26 -9.31 3.94
C LEU A 63 5.93 -10.39 2.89
N GLN A 64 4.87 -11.16 3.12
CA GLN A 64 4.38 -12.18 2.21
C GLN A 64 3.98 -11.57 0.85
N PHE A 65 3.26 -10.45 0.86
CA PHE A 65 2.92 -9.71 -0.37
C PHE A 65 4.17 -9.22 -1.11
N SER A 66 5.12 -8.65 -0.37
CA SER A 66 6.35 -8.09 -0.92
C SER A 66 7.19 -9.16 -1.62
N HIS A 67 7.31 -10.35 -1.02
CA HIS A 67 7.99 -11.49 -1.63
C HIS A 67 7.22 -12.05 -2.83
N HIS A 68 5.90 -12.19 -2.72
CA HIS A 68 5.08 -12.74 -3.79
C HIS A 68 5.21 -11.95 -5.10
N TYR A 69 5.26 -10.62 -5.02
CA TYR A 69 5.39 -9.74 -6.19
C TYR A 69 6.82 -9.26 -6.47
N ASN A 70 7.82 -9.77 -5.73
CA ASN A 70 9.22 -9.35 -5.83
C ASN A 70 9.37 -7.82 -5.85
N LEU A 71 8.79 -7.16 -4.84
CA LEU A 71 8.83 -5.71 -4.71
C LEU A 71 10.26 -5.23 -4.47
N ARG A 72 10.60 -4.12 -5.13
CA ARG A 72 11.94 -3.52 -5.12
C ARG A 72 11.89 -2.10 -4.56
N ILE A 73 13.05 -1.64 -4.09
CA ILE A 73 13.22 -0.22 -3.75
C ILE A 73 12.95 0.60 -5.02
N GLY A 74 12.16 1.66 -4.85
CA GLY A 74 11.75 2.53 -5.96
C GLY A 74 10.46 2.10 -6.66
N ASP A 75 9.89 0.94 -6.33
CA ASP A 75 8.53 0.63 -6.73
C ASP A 75 7.54 1.61 -6.09
N LYS A 76 6.61 2.09 -6.89
CA LYS A 76 5.52 2.99 -6.48
C LYS A 76 4.29 2.16 -6.18
N ILE A 77 3.79 2.24 -4.95
CA ILE A 77 2.60 1.52 -4.52
C ILE A 77 1.46 2.52 -4.33
N THR A 78 0.31 2.23 -4.91
CA THR A 78 -0.88 3.07 -4.79
C THR A 78 -2.01 2.29 -4.16
N LEU A 79 -2.61 2.82 -3.10
CA LEU A 79 -3.80 2.30 -2.46
C LEU A 79 -4.99 3.22 -2.74
N ARG A 80 -6.00 2.69 -3.44
CA ARG A 80 -7.22 3.42 -3.80
C ARG A 80 -8.41 2.87 -3.03
N LYS A 81 -9.13 3.73 -2.31
CA LYS A 81 -10.37 3.34 -1.61
C LYS A 81 -11.41 2.90 -2.63
N GLN A 82 -12.07 1.76 -2.41
CA GLN A 82 -13.21 1.36 -3.25
C GLN A 82 -14.45 2.15 -2.84
N LEU A 83 -15.15 2.74 -3.82
CA LEU A 83 -16.44 3.39 -3.60
C LEU A 83 -17.51 2.34 -3.27
N LYS A 84 -18.46 2.71 -2.41
CA LYS A 84 -19.38 1.90 -1.57
C LYS A 84 -19.99 0.59 -2.13
N ARG A 85 -19.95 0.31 -3.44
CA ARG A 85 -20.55 -0.91 -4.04
C ARG A 85 -19.77 -2.21 -3.74
N ASP A 86 -18.45 -2.13 -3.53
CA ASP A 86 -17.60 -3.31 -3.20
C ASP A 86 -17.39 -3.53 -1.69
N VAL A 87 -17.82 -2.58 -0.86
CA VAL A 87 -17.60 -2.63 0.61
C VAL A 87 -18.49 -3.70 1.26
N SER A 88 -19.57 -4.13 0.59
CA SER A 88 -20.41 -5.26 1.01
C SER A 88 -19.62 -6.56 1.21
N ASN A 89 -18.53 -6.75 0.47
CA ASN A 89 -17.63 -7.91 0.62
C ASN A 89 -16.48 -7.67 1.63
N GLY A 90 -16.49 -6.54 2.34
CA GLY A 90 -15.48 -6.17 3.32
C GLY A 90 -14.12 -5.77 2.74
N VAL A 91 -13.99 -5.63 1.41
CA VAL A 91 -12.77 -5.13 0.75
C VAL A 91 -12.80 -3.60 0.74
N GLN A 92 -11.73 -2.99 1.22
CA GLN A 92 -11.71 -1.54 1.46
C GLN A 92 -10.88 -0.79 0.42
N TYR A 93 -9.85 -1.44 -0.14
CA TYR A 93 -8.91 -0.79 -1.06
C TYR A 93 -8.54 -1.69 -2.24
N LYS A 94 -8.16 -1.06 -3.35
CA LYS A 94 -7.36 -1.68 -4.42
C LYS A 94 -5.90 -1.32 -4.24
N ILE A 95 -5.00 -2.27 -4.50
CA ILE A 95 -3.56 -2.05 -4.51
C ILE A 95 -3.02 -2.19 -5.94
N GLU A 96 -2.17 -1.24 -6.33
CA GLU A 96 -1.47 -1.22 -7.61
C GLU A 96 0.02 -0.97 -7.34
N VAL A 97 0.89 -1.66 -8.07
CA VAL A 97 2.34 -1.46 -7.97
C VAL A 97 2.90 -1.15 -9.35
N GLN A 98 3.68 -0.08 -9.42
CA GLN A 98 4.37 0.35 -10.63
C GLN A 98 5.87 0.39 -10.39
N ARG A 99 6.65 -0.06 -11.38
CA ARG A 99 8.11 -0.01 -11.36
C ARG A 99 8.60 0.94 -12.43
N LYS A 100 9.55 1.79 -12.04
CA LYS A 100 10.27 2.64 -12.98
C LYS A 100 11.21 1.78 -13.81
N ILE A 101 11.07 1.83 -15.12
CA ILE A 101 11.95 1.17 -16.09
C ILE A 101 12.48 2.23 -17.06
N ASN A 102 13.73 2.09 -17.48
CA ASN A 102 14.30 2.93 -18.53
C ASN A 102 14.13 2.21 -19.87
N LEU A 103 13.35 2.80 -20.76
CA LEU A 103 13.14 2.30 -22.12
C LEU A 103 13.64 3.37 -23.08
N PHE A 104 14.70 3.04 -23.83
CA PHE A 104 15.29 3.93 -24.85
C PHE A 104 15.66 5.32 -24.29
N GLY A 105 16.27 5.36 -23.09
CA GLY A 105 16.68 6.61 -22.44
C GLY A 105 15.53 7.39 -21.80
N LYS A 106 14.30 6.89 -21.86
CA LYS A 106 13.11 7.50 -21.22
C LYS A 106 12.63 6.65 -20.06
N ASP A 107 12.30 7.34 -18.98
CA ASP A 107 11.74 6.70 -17.80
C ASP A 107 10.24 6.46 -17.96
N VAL A 108 9.81 5.20 -17.81
CA VAL A 108 8.42 4.76 -17.92
C VAL A 108 8.03 4.00 -16.65
N TRP A 109 6.78 4.13 -16.22
CA TRP A 109 6.23 3.38 -15.09
C TRP A 109 5.41 2.19 -15.60
N ALA A 110 5.95 0.98 -15.43
CA ALA A 110 5.28 -0.26 -15.82
C ALA A 110 4.56 -0.90 -14.63
N HIS A 111 3.40 -1.54 -14.86
CA HIS A 111 2.70 -2.26 -13.81
C HIS A 111 3.42 -3.56 -13.44
N VAL A 112 3.63 -3.77 -12.15
CA VAL A 112 4.07 -5.04 -11.56
C VAL A 112 2.86 -5.91 -11.22
N LEU A 113 1.80 -5.28 -10.70
CA LEU A 113 0.50 -5.87 -10.40
C LEU A 113 -0.63 -4.88 -10.53
#